data_AF-A0A3D2IT19-F1
#
_entry.id   AF-A0A3D2IT19-F1
#
_cell.length_a   1.000
_cell.length_b   1.000
_cell.length_c   1.000
_cell.angle_alpha   90.00
_cell.angle_beta   90.00
_cell.angle_gamma   90.00
#
_symmetry.space_group_name_H-M   'P 1'
#
loop_
_entity.id
_entity.type
_entity.pdbx_description
1 polymer ?
#
loop_
_entity_poly.entity_id
_entity_poly.type
_entity_poly.pdbx_seq_one_letter_code
_entity_poly.pdbx_strand_id
1 'polypeptide(L)'
;MSALQSFEVENNNDFKCGYKNDNGKVFVAAEYYSYGDFSEGMARVSLMKMGMVKGYDGAEDYEDYLYMQGYINEAGKLVIPVEHQAPLFYGVIIDYRDFKEGLVAVYKNGKYGYMNKTGKMVIPYAYQTAGDFSNGRVVVSKNDKYGVIDLCCQICRH
;
A
#
# COMPACT_ATOMS: atom_id res chain seq x y z
N MET A 1 18.34 4.43 -16.58
CA MET A 1 17.15 5.28 -16.70
C MET A 1 17.18 6.23 -15.52
N SER A 2 16.90 7.51 -15.75
CA SER A 2 16.79 8.49 -14.65
C SER A 2 15.56 8.13 -13.81
N ALA A 3 15.69 8.20 -12.48
CA ALA A 3 14.62 7.84 -11.56
C ALA A 3 13.43 8.78 -11.72
N LEU A 4 12.20 8.26 -11.65
CA LEU A 4 11.02 9.10 -11.59
C LEU A 4 11.06 9.91 -10.29
N GLN A 5 10.85 11.21 -10.40
CA GLN A 5 10.70 12.14 -9.29
C GLN A 5 9.22 12.44 -9.09
N SER A 6 8.80 12.54 -7.84
CA SER A 6 7.46 13.05 -7.53
C SER A 6 7.35 14.54 -7.84
N PHE A 7 6.14 15.00 -8.10
CA PHE A 7 5.81 16.42 -8.14
C PHE A 7 4.42 16.66 -7.59
N GLU A 8 4.20 17.87 -7.10
CA GLU A 8 2.92 18.30 -6.51
C GLU A 8 2.31 19.41 -7.35
N VAL A 9 0.98 19.37 -7.46
CA VAL A 9 0.16 20.41 -8.06
C VAL A 9 -0.85 20.84 -7.00
N GLU A 10 -0.84 22.14 -6.69
CA GLU A 10 -1.80 22.75 -5.78
C GLU A 10 -2.94 23.38 -6.59
N ASN A 11 -4.17 23.01 -6.27
CA ASN A 11 -5.38 23.62 -6.84
C ASN A 11 -6.39 23.87 -5.73
N ASN A 12 -6.73 25.13 -5.45
CA ASN A 12 -7.75 25.51 -4.46
C ASN A 12 -7.58 24.83 -3.09
N ASN A 13 -6.36 24.83 -2.53
CA ASN A 13 -5.99 24.15 -1.28
C ASN A 13 -6.07 22.60 -1.31
N ASP A 14 -6.23 21.98 -2.47
CA ASP A 14 -6.09 20.54 -2.68
C ASP A 14 -4.72 20.25 -3.30
N PHE A 15 -3.94 19.40 -2.65
CA PHE A 15 -2.64 18.96 -3.14
C PHE A 15 -2.81 17.61 -3.83
N LYS A 16 -2.42 17.55 -5.10
CA LYS A 16 -2.33 16.29 -5.85
C LYS A 16 -0.89 16.04 -6.27
N CYS A 17 -0.51 14.77 -6.25
CA CYS A 17 0.83 14.33 -6.57
C CYS A 17 0.85 13.39 -7.77
N GLY A 18 1.93 13.50 -8.55
CA GLY A 18 2.21 12.68 -9.71
C GLY A 18 3.71 12.37 -9.81
N TYR A 19 4.11 11.71 -10.89
CA TYR A 19 5.52 11.38 -11.17
C TYR A 19 5.95 11.92 -12.53
N LYS A 20 7.13 12.51 -12.56
CA LYS A 20 7.80 13.02 -13.77
C LYS A 20 9.24 12.54 -13.82
N ASN A 21 9.86 12.54 -14.99
CA ASN A 21 11.31 12.29 -15.09
C ASN A 21 12.11 13.60 -14.90
N ASP A 22 13.44 13.51 -14.87
CA ASP A 22 14.34 14.68 -14.72
C ASP A 22 14.15 15.74 -15.82
N ASN A 23 13.63 15.35 -16.98
CA ASN A 23 13.34 16.27 -18.09
C ASN A 23 11.96 16.95 -17.95
N GLY A 24 11.24 16.71 -16.85
CA GLY A 24 9.92 17.27 -16.60
C GLY A 24 8.76 16.58 -17.33
N LYS A 25 9.00 15.47 -18.06
CA LYS A 25 7.92 14.70 -18.69
C LYS A 25 7.12 13.98 -17.61
N VAL A 26 5.83 14.27 -17.53
CA VAL A 26 4.88 13.61 -16.63
C VAL A 26 4.59 12.18 -17.12
N PHE A 27 4.77 11.20 -16.23
CA PHE A 27 4.43 9.79 -16.45
C PHE A 27 3.16 9.38 -15.70
N VAL A 28 2.95 9.98 -14.54
CA VAL A 28 1.78 9.77 -13.70
C VAL A 28 1.20 11.14 -13.40
N ALA A 29 -0.04 11.37 -13.83
CA ALA A 29 -0.73 12.63 -13.61
C ALA A 29 -0.89 12.92 -12.12
N ALA A 30 -0.99 14.21 -11.78
CA ALA A 30 -1.24 14.65 -10.42
C ALA A 30 -2.70 14.37 -10.03
N GLU A 31 -2.97 13.12 -9.66
CA GLU A 31 -4.31 12.64 -9.29
C GLU A 31 -4.34 12.03 -7.88
N TYR A 32 -3.17 11.74 -7.31
CA TYR A 32 -3.05 11.05 -6.03
C TYR A 32 -2.99 12.03 -4.86
N TYR A 33 -3.51 11.60 -3.72
CA TYR A 33 -3.43 12.36 -2.46
C TYR A 33 -2.05 12.27 -1.82
N SER A 34 -1.43 11.08 -1.83
CA SER A 34 -0.07 10.89 -1.35
C SER A 34 0.68 9.87 -2.19
N TYR A 35 2.01 9.93 -2.10
CA TYR A 35 2.92 9.07 -2.82
C TYR A 35 4.02 8.53 -1.88
N GLY A 36 4.64 7.43 -2.28
CA GLY A 36 5.84 6.90 -1.65
C GLY A 36 7.04 6.96 -2.58
N ASP A 37 8.22 6.74 -2.01
CA ASP A 37 9.43 6.51 -2.79
C ASP A 37 9.36 5.16 -3.50
N PHE A 38 10.18 4.99 -4.54
CA PHE A 38 10.34 3.70 -5.17
C PHE A 38 11.14 2.75 -4.26
N SER A 39 10.52 1.63 -3.88
CA SER A 39 11.17 0.48 -3.26
C SER A 39 11.04 -0.73 -4.18
N GLU A 40 12.16 -1.38 -4.50
CA GLU A 40 12.22 -2.58 -5.37
C GLU A 40 11.55 -2.43 -6.75
N GLY A 41 11.54 -1.20 -7.29
CA GLY A 41 10.95 -0.85 -8.58
C GLY A 41 9.45 -0.52 -8.53
N MET A 42 8.88 -0.37 -7.34
CA MET A 42 7.47 -0.05 -7.12
C MET A 42 7.32 1.15 -6.17
N ALA A 43 6.35 2.02 -6.43
CA ALA A 43 6.04 3.15 -5.54
C ALA A 43 4.57 3.16 -5.17
N ARG A 44 4.29 3.55 -3.93
CA ARG A 44 2.94 3.70 -3.40
C ARG A 44 2.25 4.92 -4.01
N VAL A 45 0.98 4.78 -4.33
CA VAL A 45 0.07 5.90 -4.64
C VAL A 45 -1.21 5.76 -3.83
N SER A 46 -1.81 6.86 -3.40
CA SER A 46 -3.03 6.83 -2.59
C SER A 46 -4.12 7.80 -3.05
N LEU A 47 -5.37 7.45 -2.77
CA LEU A 47 -6.55 8.30 -2.96
C LEU A 47 -7.38 8.29 -1.67
N MET A 48 -8.06 9.39 -1.39
CA MET A 48 -9.10 9.41 -0.37
C MET A 48 -10.45 9.08 -1.02
N LYS A 49 -11.24 8.25 -0.35
CA LYS A 49 -12.59 7.88 -0.80
C LYS A 49 -13.53 7.86 0.38
N MET A 50 -14.70 8.49 0.23
CA MET A 50 -15.77 8.40 1.22
C MET A 50 -16.25 6.94 1.36
N GLY A 51 -16.39 6.46 2.60
CA GLY A 51 -16.92 5.13 2.85
C GLY A 51 -17.15 4.85 4.33
N MET A 52 -17.66 3.65 4.61
CA MET A 52 -17.90 3.19 5.98
C MET A 52 -16.58 2.79 6.65
N VAL A 53 -16.24 3.48 7.73
CA VAL A 53 -15.15 3.15 8.64
C VAL A 53 -15.70 2.29 9.77
N LYS A 54 -14.97 1.22 10.11
CA LYS A 54 -15.36 0.38 11.23
C LYS A 54 -15.05 1.05 12.56
N GLY A 55 -16.02 1.10 13.45
CA GLY A 55 -15.82 1.60 14.82
C GLY A 55 -14.84 0.72 15.60
N TYR A 56 -14.00 1.35 16.42
CA TYR A 56 -13.10 0.64 17.34
C TYR A 56 -13.86 0.26 18.63
N ASP A 57 -13.54 -0.90 19.20
CA ASP A 57 -14.04 -1.35 20.51
C ASP A 57 -15.58 -1.30 20.68
N GLY A 58 -16.31 -1.77 19.66
CA GLY A 58 -17.77 -1.85 19.69
C GLY A 58 -18.49 -0.53 19.40
N ALA A 59 -17.76 0.54 19.05
CA ALA A 59 -18.36 1.74 18.47
C ALA A 59 -19.08 1.40 17.14
N GLU A 60 -20.12 2.17 16.84
CA GLU A 60 -20.83 2.05 15.56
C GLU A 60 -19.91 2.40 14.39
N ASP A 61 -20.12 1.72 13.26
CA ASP A 61 -19.50 2.10 11.99
C ASP A 61 -20.01 3.50 11.59
N TYR A 62 -19.14 4.32 11.01
CA TYR A 62 -19.44 5.69 10.63
C TYR A 62 -18.94 6.01 9.23
N GLU A 63 -19.57 6.96 8.54
CA GLU A 63 -19.11 7.43 7.24
C GLU A 63 -17.99 8.45 7.42
N ASP A 64 -16.83 8.19 6.82
CA ASP A 64 -15.70 9.10 6.79
C ASP A 64 -14.78 8.80 5.58
N TYR A 65 -13.71 9.55 5.43
CA TYR A 65 -12.69 9.32 4.42
C TYR A 65 -11.83 8.10 4.75
N LEU A 66 -11.84 7.14 3.83
CA LEU A 66 -10.91 6.04 3.79
C LEU A 66 -9.73 6.39 2.89
N TYR A 67 -8.52 6.11 3.37
CA TYR A 67 -7.33 6.12 2.53
C TYR A 67 -7.26 4.81 1.77
N MET A 68 -7.20 4.90 0.46
CA MET A 68 -7.03 3.78 -0.45
C MET A 68 -5.63 3.86 -1.06
N GLN A 69 -4.96 2.73 -1.20
CA GLN A 69 -3.62 2.65 -1.75
C GLN A 69 -3.52 1.63 -2.88
N GLY A 70 -2.59 1.91 -3.79
CA GLY A 70 -2.13 1.02 -4.86
C GLY A 70 -0.65 1.26 -5.11
N TYR A 71 -0.11 0.60 -6.14
CA TYR A 71 1.30 0.67 -6.47
C TYR A 71 1.53 0.78 -7.97
N ILE A 72 2.38 1.72 -8.33
CA ILE A 72 2.87 1.90 -9.69
C ILE A 72 4.28 1.31 -9.83
N ASN A 73 4.67 0.95 -11.04
CA ASN A 73 6.06 0.60 -11.35
C ASN A 73 6.86 1.81 -11.89
N GLU A 74 8.15 1.63 -12.15
CA GLU A 74 9.04 2.67 -12.69
C GLU A 74 8.63 3.20 -14.09
N ALA A 75 7.76 2.50 -14.80
CA ALA A 75 7.17 2.99 -16.05
C ALA A 75 5.94 3.88 -15.81
N GLY A 76 5.56 4.15 -14.56
CA GLY A 76 4.35 4.87 -14.17
C GLY A 76 3.06 4.05 -14.30
N LYS A 77 3.14 2.75 -14.61
CA LYS A 77 1.96 1.91 -14.76
C LYS A 77 1.44 1.49 -13.40
N LEU A 78 0.14 1.69 -13.14
CA LEU A 78 -0.54 1.12 -11.98
C LEU A 78 -0.60 -0.42 -12.10
N VAL A 79 0.12 -1.10 -11.21
CA VAL A 79 0.21 -2.58 -11.19
C VAL A 79 -0.68 -3.17 -10.10
N ILE A 80 -0.67 -2.56 -8.91
CA ILE A 80 -1.63 -2.87 -7.84
C ILE A 80 -2.67 -1.74 -7.85
N PRO A 81 -3.95 -2.02 -8.15
CA PRO A 81 -4.98 -0.98 -8.20
C PRO A 81 -5.17 -0.28 -6.85
N VAL A 82 -5.67 0.96 -6.88
CA VAL A 82 -5.99 1.75 -5.69
C VAL A 82 -7.31 1.29 -5.07
N GLU A 83 -7.31 0.07 -4.55
CA GLU A 83 -8.49 -0.59 -3.97
C GLU A 83 -8.24 -1.20 -2.58
N HIS A 84 -7.03 -1.06 -2.06
CA HIS A 84 -6.64 -1.55 -0.73
C HIS A 84 -6.74 -0.42 0.26
N GLN A 85 -7.33 -0.66 1.42
CA GLN A 85 -7.38 0.33 2.48
C GLN A 85 -5.97 0.52 3.06
N ALA A 86 -5.63 1.75 3.44
CA ALA A 86 -4.48 2.07 4.27
C ALA A 86 -5.00 2.34 5.70
N PRO A 87 -4.74 1.44 6.67
CA PRO A 87 -5.31 1.57 7.99
C PRO A 87 -4.71 2.76 8.75
N LEU A 88 -5.57 3.43 9.52
CA LEU A 88 -5.18 4.46 10.47
C LEU A 88 -4.91 3.80 11.83
N PHE A 89 -3.69 3.92 12.32
CA PHE A 89 -3.32 3.62 13.70
C PHE A 89 -3.47 4.88 14.56
N TYR A 90 -4.15 4.70 15.70
CA TYR A 90 -4.40 5.77 16.68
C TYR A 90 -5.08 7.01 16.09
N GLY A 91 -5.82 6.86 14.99
CA GLY A 91 -6.54 7.96 14.32
C GLY A 91 -5.66 8.98 13.61
N VAL A 92 -4.35 8.76 13.50
CA VAL A 92 -3.42 9.76 12.95
C VAL A 92 -2.34 9.14 12.05
N ILE A 93 -1.91 7.90 12.31
CA ILE A 93 -0.79 7.29 11.58
C ILE A 93 -1.33 6.37 10.49
N ILE A 94 -1.09 6.69 9.23
CA ILE A 94 -1.43 5.79 8.11
C ILE A 94 -0.33 4.73 7.99
N ASP A 95 -0.72 3.45 8.00
CA ASP A 95 0.21 2.33 7.81
C ASP A 95 0.59 2.15 6.34
N TYR A 96 1.55 2.95 5.90
CA TYR A 96 2.09 2.82 4.56
C TYR A 96 3.16 1.74 4.49
N ARG A 97 3.06 0.88 3.47
CA ARG A 97 3.94 -0.27 3.27
C ARG A 97 4.71 -0.16 1.97
N ASP A 98 5.98 -0.52 2.04
CA ASP A 98 6.87 -0.64 0.89
C ASP A 98 7.09 -2.11 0.54
N PHE A 99 7.53 -2.36 -0.70
CA PHE A 99 7.95 -3.70 -1.10
C PHE A 99 9.20 -4.13 -0.32
N LYS A 100 9.16 -5.36 0.19
CA LYS A 100 10.25 -6.08 0.84
C LYS A 100 10.26 -7.52 0.34
N GLU A 101 11.39 -7.95 -0.20
CA GLU A 101 11.60 -9.29 -0.75
C GLU A 101 10.56 -9.66 -1.84
N GLY A 102 10.22 -8.69 -2.68
CA GLY A 102 9.27 -8.84 -3.78
C GLY A 102 7.80 -8.90 -3.36
N LEU A 103 7.50 -8.71 -2.06
CA LEU A 103 6.15 -8.72 -1.51
C LEU A 103 5.82 -7.39 -0.82
N VAL A 104 4.53 -7.07 -0.77
CA VAL A 104 4.02 -5.92 -0.01
C VAL A 104 2.76 -6.33 0.77
N ALA A 105 2.66 -5.85 2.00
CA ALA A 105 1.46 -6.01 2.79
C ALA A 105 0.35 -5.10 2.25
N VAL A 106 -0.82 -5.67 2.02
CA VAL A 106 -2.03 -4.97 1.61
C VAL A 106 -3.12 -5.19 2.64
N TYR A 107 -3.94 -4.18 2.90
CA TYR A 107 -4.98 -4.24 3.90
C TYR A 107 -6.36 -4.02 3.28
N LYS A 108 -7.34 -4.80 3.71
CA LYS A 108 -8.73 -4.70 3.25
C LYS A 108 -9.65 -5.29 4.31
N ASN A 109 -10.71 -4.57 4.66
CA ASN A 109 -11.78 -5.02 5.54
C ASN A 109 -11.31 -5.55 6.91
N GLY A 110 -10.32 -4.91 7.54
CA GLY A 110 -9.84 -5.35 8.86
C GLY A 110 -8.74 -6.40 8.83
N LYS A 111 -8.24 -6.79 7.65
CA LYS A 111 -7.29 -7.88 7.51
C LYS A 111 -6.15 -7.52 6.55
N TYR A 112 -4.95 -7.98 6.89
CA TYR A 112 -3.78 -7.96 6.03
C TYR A 112 -3.66 -9.24 5.21
N GLY A 113 -3.14 -9.08 4.00
CA GLY A 113 -2.60 -10.11 3.13
C GLY A 113 -1.32 -9.58 2.44
N TYR A 114 -0.77 -10.36 1.50
CA TYR A 114 0.44 -9.96 0.77
C TYR A 114 0.28 -10.17 -0.72
N MET A 115 0.74 -9.19 -1.49
CA MET A 115 0.83 -9.26 -2.95
C MET A 115 2.27 -9.20 -3.42
N ASN A 116 2.54 -9.78 -4.60
CA ASN A 116 3.81 -9.62 -5.29
C ASN A 116 3.82 -8.42 -6.24
N LYS A 117 4.99 -8.14 -6.84
CA LYS A 117 5.19 -7.06 -7.82
C LYS A 117 4.39 -7.18 -9.12
N THR A 118 3.69 -8.30 -9.35
CA THR A 118 2.76 -8.46 -10.48
C THR A 118 1.31 -8.13 -10.13
N GLY A 119 1.05 -7.76 -8.86
CA GLY A 119 -0.29 -7.55 -8.32
C GLY A 119 -1.06 -8.83 -8.01
N LYS A 120 -0.37 -9.98 -7.97
CA LYS A 120 -0.99 -11.25 -7.57
C LYS A 120 -0.96 -11.39 -6.05
N MET A 121 -2.09 -11.77 -5.47
CA MET A 121 -2.19 -12.19 -4.08
C MET A 121 -1.37 -13.47 -3.86
N VAL A 122 -0.39 -13.39 -2.95
CA VAL A 122 0.44 -14.52 -2.50
C VAL A 122 -0.09 -15.06 -1.18
N ILE A 123 -0.52 -14.17 -0.28
CA ILE A 123 -1.14 -14.52 0.99
C ILE A 123 -2.49 -13.79 1.08
N PRO A 124 -3.62 -14.49 1.26
CA PRO A 124 -4.95 -13.87 1.31
C PRO A 124 -5.14 -12.97 2.55
N TYR A 125 -6.15 -12.10 2.51
CA TYR A 125 -6.55 -11.28 3.65
C TYR A 125 -7.04 -12.14 4.82
N ALA A 126 -6.15 -12.40 5.78
CA ALA A 126 -6.43 -13.34 6.87
C ALA A 126 -5.91 -12.89 8.24
N TYR A 127 -5.07 -11.86 8.30
CA TYR A 127 -4.31 -11.51 9.50
C TYR A 127 -4.74 -10.17 10.08
N GLN A 128 -4.80 -10.05 11.42
CA GLN A 128 -5.15 -8.79 12.10
C GLN A 128 -4.00 -7.79 12.04
N THR A 129 -2.76 -8.27 12.17
CA THR A 129 -1.54 -7.47 11.97
C THR A 129 -0.54 -8.21 11.09
N ALA A 130 0.31 -7.43 10.44
CA ALA A 130 1.32 -7.91 9.50
C ALA A 130 2.62 -7.13 9.69
N GLY A 131 3.73 -7.84 9.78
CA GLY A 131 5.07 -7.27 9.66
C GLY A 131 5.54 -7.19 8.21
N ASP A 132 6.77 -6.74 8.03
CA ASP A 132 7.46 -6.79 6.75
C ASP A 132 8.20 -8.12 6.60
N PHE A 133 8.37 -8.57 5.36
CA PHE A 133 9.16 -9.77 5.07
C PHE A 133 10.65 -9.54 5.36
N SER A 134 11.27 -10.52 6.00
CA SER A 134 12.72 -10.59 6.20
C SER A 134 13.18 -12.05 6.23
N ASN A 135 14.17 -12.37 5.41
CA ASN A 135 14.71 -13.72 5.22
C ASN A 135 13.61 -14.75 4.93
N GLY A 136 12.71 -14.42 3.99
CA GLY A 136 11.59 -15.27 3.58
C GLY A 136 10.50 -15.43 4.65
N ARG A 137 10.59 -14.73 5.78
CA ARG A 137 9.69 -14.90 6.93
C ARG A 137 9.00 -13.60 7.29
N VAL A 138 7.82 -13.71 7.90
CA VAL A 138 7.08 -12.56 8.42
C VAL A 138 6.27 -12.92 9.66
N VAL A 139 6.22 -11.99 10.61
CA VAL A 139 5.37 -12.11 11.81
C VAL A 139 3.99 -11.56 11.49
N VAL A 140 2.96 -12.32 11.85
CA VAL A 140 1.56 -11.96 11.67
C VAL A 140 0.76 -12.30 12.92
N SER A 141 -0.39 -11.66 13.11
CA SER A 141 -1.34 -12.05 14.16
C SER A 141 -2.68 -12.53 13.59
N LYS A 142 -3.28 -13.50 14.25
CA LYS A 142 -4.63 -13.99 13.97
C LYS A 142 -5.26 -14.53 15.25
N ASN A 143 -6.48 -14.08 15.55
CA ASN A 143 -7.21 -14.39 16.77
C ASN A 143 -6.35 -14.11 18.03
N ASP A 144 -5.73 -12.93 18.04
CA ASP A 144 -4.91 -12.40 19.14
C ASP A 144 -3.68 -13.25 19.49
N LYS A 145 -3.28 -14.14 18.57
CA LYS A 145 -2.07 -14.94 18.65
C LYS A 145 -1.11 -14.54 17.54
N TYR A 146 0.17 -14.51 17.87
CA TYR A 146 1.26 -14.26 16.92
C TYR A 146 1.75 -15.57 16.31
N GLY A 147 2.13 -15.51 15.04
CA GLY A 147 2.75 -16.62 14.31
C GLY A 147 3.72 -16.10 13.26
N VAL A 148 4.52 -17.02 12.71
CA VAL A 148 5.46 -16.74 11.62
C VAL A 148 4.98 -17.46 10.37
N ILE A 149 4.91 -16.73 9.25
CA ILE A 149 4.77 -17.33 7.92
C ILE A 149 6.18 -17.45 7.35
N ASP A 150 6.51 -18.63 6.81
CA ASP A 150 7.76 -18.90 6.11
C ASP A 150 7.46 -19.21 4.63
N LEU A 151 7.94 -18.35 3.74
CA LEU A 151 7.82 -18.46 2.29
C LEU A 151 9.13 -18.85 1.60
N CYS A 152 10.20 -19.23 2.32
CA CYS A 152 11.44 -19.71 1.69
C CYS A 152 11.18 -20.89 0.72
N CYS A 153 10.15 -21.71 0.97
CA CYS A 153 9.76 -22.79 0.05
C CYS A 153 8.96 -22.33 -1.18
N GLN A 154 8.35 -21.14 -1.17
CA GLN A 154 7.55 -20.62 -2.29
C GLN A 154 8.32 -19.64 -3.17
N ILE A 155 9.31 -18.93 -2.63
CA ILE A 155 10.08 -17.90 -3.35
C ILE A 155 11.19 -18.52 -4.23
N CYS A 156 11.73 -19.68 -3.88
CA CYS A 156 12.79 -20.37 -4.65
C CYS A 156 12.31 -21.10 -5.93
N ARG A 157 11.06 -20.92 -6.38
CA ARG A 157 10.56 -21.46 -7.65
C ARG A 157 10.40 -20.35 -8.69
N HIS A 158 11.51 -19.78 -9.15
CA HIS A 158 11.60 -19.11 -10.45
C HIS A 158 12.97 -19.31 -11.07
#